data_AF-A0A2G9TWM5-F1
#
_entry.id   AF-A0A2G9TWM5-F1
#
_cell.length_a   1.000
_cell.length_b   1.000
_cell.length_c   1.000
_cell.angle_alpha   90.00
_cell.angle_beta   90.00
_cell.angle_gamma   90.00
#
_symmetry.space_group_name_H-M   'P 1'
#
loop_
_entity.id
_entity.type
_entity.pdbx_description
1 polymer ?
#
loop_
_entity_poly.entity_id
_entity_poly.type
_entity_poly.pdbx_seq_one_letter_code
_entity_poly.pdbx_strand_id
1 'polypeptide(L)'
;MSLFASICKTSLSKCSSALLEMWDSYFHEQHQMKSYSVERAMSLAWDRAIAKPGIPFRRAVVGFNCNVDVIVSGTQIIENLNTTCEKGKDHENLDSLSDLHETFVHFFQRGAPAERYMSSESTFETVVRQVESAIPRAQYHIGGNAALMAERIASGFPSTEVSKE
;
A
#
# COMPACT_ATOMS: atom_id res chain seq x y z
N MET A 1 -56.58 45.04 19.78
CA MET A 1 -56.35 43.71 19.17
C MET A 1 -56.13 43.91 17.68
N SER A 2 -54.89 43.76 17.17
CA SER A 2 -54.57 43.49 15.74
C SER A 2 -53.07 43.64 15.42
N LEU A 3 -52.16 43.21 16.30
CA LEU A 3 -50.71 43.20 16.00
C LEU A 3 -50.04 41.82 16.05
N PHE A 4 -50.82 40.73 16.16
CA PHE A 4 -50.27 39.37 16.26
C PHE A 4 -50.46 38.49 15.01
N ALA A 5 -51.16 38.97 13.96
CA ALA A 5 -51.54 38.13 12.82
C ALA A 5 -50.58 38.18 11.62
N SER A 6 -49.66 39.16 11.55
CA SER A 6 -48.82 39.35 10.35
C SER A 6 -47.44 38.68 10.41
N ILE A 7 -47.01 38.18 11.57
CA ILE A 7 -45.71 37.51 11.73
C ILE A 7 -45.79 36.01 11.31
N CYS A 8 -46.98 35.42 11.24
CA CYS A 8 -47.14 33.97 11.06
C CYS A 8 -47.19 33.51 9.59
N LYS A 9 -47.61 34.34 8.62
CA LYS A 9 -47.78 33.89 7.22
C LYS A 9 -46.47 33.81 6.41
N THR A 10 -45.50 34.68 6.68
CA THR A 10 -44.21 34.71 5.97
C THR A 10 -43.25 33.60 6.42
N SER A 11 -43.43 33.09 7.64
CA SER A 11 -42.64 31.97 8.16
C SER A 11 -43.09 30.62 7.59
N LEU A 12 -44.41 30.44 7.37
CA LEU A 12 -44.96 29.18 6.86
C LEU A 12 -44.66 28.94 5.37
N SER A 13 -44.67 29.98 4.52
CA SER A 13 -44.38 29.78 3.08
C SER A 13 -42.91 29.43 2.81
N LYS A 14 -41.98 30.00 3.59
CA LYS A 14 -40.55 29.68 3.53
C LYS A 14 -40.24 28.28 4.07
N CYS A 15 -40.97 27.84 5.10
CA CYS A 15 -40.90 26.44 5.55
C CYS A 15 -41.37 25.47 4.47
N SER A 16 -42.42 25.81 3.72
CA SER A 16 -42.94 24.94 2.66
C SER A 16 -41.97 24.77 1.49
N SER A 17 -41.28 25.85 1.06
CA SER A 17 -40.29 25.75 -0.01
C SER A 17 -39.05 24.98 0.43
N ALA A 18 -38.56 25.22 1.65
CA ALA A 18 -37.41 24.49 2.20
C ALA A 18 -37.69 22.99 2.39
N LEU A 19 -38.91 22.62 2.77
CA LEU A 19 -39.32 21.21 2.88
C LEU A 19 -39.42 20.53 1.51
N LEU A 20 -39.91 21.23 0.48
CA LEU A 20 -39.95 20.73 -0.89
C LEU A 20 -38.55 20.59 -1.49
N GLU A 21 -37.67 21.57 -1.30
CA GLU A 21 -36.27 21.50 -1.73
C GLU A 21 -35.52 20.35 -1.04
N MET A 22 -35.76 20.13 0.25
CA MET A 22 -35.19 19.00 0.99
C MET A 22 -35.75 17.66 0.52
N TRP A 23 -37.05 17.60 0.19
CA TRP A 23 -37.70 16.41 -0.34
C TRP A 23 -37.18 16.07 -1.74
N ASP A 24 -37.07 17.05 -2.63
CA ASP A 24 -36.54 16.89 -3.98
C ASP A 24 -35.06 16.50 -3.95
N SER A 25 -34.25 17.12 -3.07
CA SER A 25 -32.86 16.73 -2.83
C SER A 25 -32.76 15.28 -2.36
N TYR A 26 -33.59 14.88 -1.39
CA TYR A 26 -33.61 13.52 -0.87
C TYR A 26 -34.02 12.49 -1.94
N PHE A 27 -35.04 12.80 -2.75
CA PHE A 27 -35.49 11.94 -3.84
C PHE A 27 -34.45 11.86 -4.96
N HIS A 28 -33.79 12.98 -5.28
CA HIS A 28 -32.71 13.04 -6.26
C HIS A 28 -31.50 12.20 -5.83
N GLU A 29 -31.12 12.27 -4.54
CA GLU A 29 -30.02 11.47 -3.98
C GLU A 29 -30.36 9.97 -4.03
N GLN A 30 -31.60 9.58 -3.71
CA GLN A 30 -32.08 8.20 -3.82
C GLN A 30 -32.02 7.66 -5.27
N HIS A 31 -32.40 8.48 -6.26
CA HIS A 31 -32.33 8.09 -7.66
C HIS A 31 -30.90 8.03 -8.19
N GLN A 32 -30.01 8.94 -7.77
CA GLN A 32 -28.58 8.86 -8.08
C GLN A 32 -27.94 7.60 -7.48
N MET A 33 -28.30 7.20 -6.26
CA MET A 33 -27.76 6.00 -5.63
C MET A 33 -28.10 4.71 -6.39
N LYS A 34 -29.27 4.65 -7.06
CA LYS A 34 -29.63 3.52 -7.95
C LYS A 34 -28.84 3.49 -9.26
N SER A 35 -28.21 4.60 -9.64
CA SER A 35 -27.37 4.70 -10.85
C SER A 35 -25.90 4.39 -10.60
N TYR A 36 -25.48 4.29 -9.34
CA TYR A 36 -24.10 3.96 -8.99
C TYR A 36 -23.81 2.48 -9.12
N SER A 37 -22.59 2.15 -9.53
CA SER A 37 -22.07 0.79 -9.38
C SER A 37 -21.95 0.44 -7.91
N VAL A 38 -21.92 -0.86 -7.60
CA VAL A 38 -21.83 -1.36 -6.22
C VAL A 38 -20.56 -0.83 -5.54
N GLU A 39 -19.44 -0.78 -6.25
CA GLU A 39 -18.15 -0.28 -5.75
C GLU A 39 -18.24 1.19 -5.38
N ARG A 40 -18.91 1.99 -6.21
CA ARG A 40 -19.09 3.44 -5.95
C ARG A 40 -20.01 3.67 -4.76
N ALA A 41 -21.11 2.94 -4.66
CA ALA A 41 -22.00 3.01 -3.51
C ALA A 41 -21.28 2.61 -2.21
N MET A 42 -20.46 1.55 -2.25
CA MET A 42 -19.66 1.09 -1.12
C MET A 42 -18.59 2.10 -0.71
N SER A 43 -17.85 2.68 -1.67
CA SER A 43 -16.84 3.71 -1.40
C SER A 43 -17.47 4.91 -0.70
N LEU A 44 -18.59 5.43 -1.22
CA LEU A 44 -19.29 6.57 -0.61
C LEU A 44 -19.82 6.26 0.79
N ALA A 45 -20.27 5.02 1.02
CA ALA A 45 -20.68 4.59 2.35
C ALA A 45 -19.49 4.54 3.33
N TRP A 46 -18.34 4.04 2.89
CA TRP A 46 -17.11 4.03 3.70
C TRP A 46 -16.57 5.44 3.97
N ASP A 47 -16.60 6.34 3.00
CA ASP A 47 -16.18 7.73 3.17
C ASP A 47 -17.03 8.45 4.23
N ARG A 48 -18.31 8.10 4.33
CA ARG A 48 -19.23 8.63 5.37
C ARG A 48 -19.00 7.98 6.74
N ALA A 49 -18.62 6.70 6.78
CA ALA A 49 -18.51 5.93 8.00
C ALA A 49 -17.14 6.04 8.69
N ILE A 50 -16.05 6.18 7.93
CA ILE A 50 -14.69 6.20 8.47
C ILE A 50 -14.34 7.61 8.92
N ALA A 51 -14.33 7.83 10.24
CA ALA A 51 -13.91 9.09 10.86
C ALA A 51 -12.71 8.86 11.80
N LYS A 52 -11.83 9.86 11.91
CA LYS A 52 -10.71 9.82 12.86
C LYS A 52 -11.23 9.86 14.30
N PRO A 53 -10.61 9.13 15.24
CA PRO A 53 -10.98 9.23 16.65
C PRO A 53 -10.70 10.63 17.19
N GLY A 54 -11.51 11.10 18.14
CA GLY A 54 -11.34 12.43 18.74
C GLY A 54 -10.05 12.59 19.55
N ILE A 55 -9.44 11.48 20.01
CA ILE A 55 -8.16 11.46 20.69
C ILE A 55 -7.20 10.60 19.87
N PRO A 56 -6.22 11.19 19.15
CA PRO A 56 -5.23 10.43 18.41
C PRO A 56 -4.17 9.84 19.34
N PHE A 57 -3.50 8.79 18.87
CA PHE A 57 -2.30 8.27 19.52
C PHE A 57 -1.18 9.32 19.48
N ARG A 58 -0.42 9.44 20.56
CA ARG A 58 0.73 10.38 20.63
C ARG A 58 2.05 9.74 20.25
N ARG A 59 2.21 8.46 20.59
CA ARG A 59 3.43 7.69 20.34
C ARG A 59 3.04 6.28 19.91
N ALA A 60 3.75 5.74 18.93
CA ALA A 60 3.62 4.38 18.45
C ALA A 60 5.01 3.74 18.36
N VAL A 61 5.15 2.55 18.93
CA VAL A 61 6.39 1.78 18.87
C VAL A 61 6.19 0.62 17.91
N VAL A 62 7.10 0.46 16.96
CA VAL A 62 7.02 -0.57 15.91
C VAL A 62 8.42 -1.15 15.68
N GLY A 63 8.56 -2.47 15.81
CA GLY A 63 9.82 -3.22 15.59
C GLY A 63 9.51 -4.68 15.24
N PHE A 64 10.46 -5.61 15.05
CA PHE A 64 11.90 -5.53 14.79
C PHE A 64 12.21 -5.81 13.30
N ASN A 65 11.19 -6.20 12.54
CA ASN A 65 11.35 -6.70 11.17
C ASN A 65 11.34 -5.54 10.16
N CYS A 66 12.53 -5.11 9.75
CA CYS A 66 12.73 -4.17 8.66
C CYS A 66 13.83 -4.65 7.71
N ASN A 67 13.55 -4.60 6.41
CA ASN A 67 14.49 -4.88 5.34
C ASN A 67 14.25 -3.92 4.16
N VAL A 68 15.08 -4.01 3.13
CA VAL A 68 14.92 -3.25 1.88
C VAL A 68 14.73 -4.27 0.76
N ASP A 69 13.60 -4.19 0.07
CA ASP A 69 13.31 -5.07 -1.05
C ASP A 69 13.83 -4.43 -2.33
N VAL A 70 14.66 -5.18 -3.06
CA VAL A 70 15.26 -4.73 -4.32
C VAL A 70 14.69 -5.54 -5.46
N ILE A 71 13.97 -4.88 -6.36
CA ILE A 71 13.37 -5.51 -7.55
C ILE A 71 14.21 -5.16 -8.77
N VAL A 72 14.77 -6.19 -9.39
CA VAL A 72 15.66 -6.08 -10.55
C VAL A 72 15.44 -7.20 -11.55
N SER A 73 15.93 -6.99 -12.78
CA SER A 73 15.93 -8.02 -13.80
C SER A 73 16.95 -9.10 -13.45
N GLY A 74 16.48 -10.32 -13.22
CA GLY A 74 17.34 -11.45 -12.89
C GLY A 74 18.39 -11.76 -13.96
N THR A 75 18.07 -11.61 -15.25
CA THR A 75 19.03 -11.86 -16.34
C THR A 75 20.21 -10.89 -16.27
N GLN A 76 19.96 -9.61 -15.95
CA GLN A 76 21.04 -8.61 -15.79
C GLN A 76 21.95 -8.95 -14.62
N ILE A 77 21.40 -9.49 -13.51
CA ILE A 77 22.23 -9.93 -12.39
C ILE A 77 23.16 -11.06 -12.83
N ILE A 78 22.61 -12.09 -13.49
CA ILE A 78 23.39 -13.26 -13.94
C ILE A 78 24.47 -12.87 -14.96
N GLU A 79 24.16 -12.00 -15.91
CA GLU A 79 25.14 -11.50 -16.89
C GLU A 79 26.31 -10.76 -16.22
N ASN A 80 26.04 -10.05 -15.13
CA ASN A 80 27.05 -9.30 -14.38
C ASN A 80 27.87 -10.16 -13.41
N LEU A 81 27.37 -11.36 -13.04
CA LEU A 81 28.01 -12.25 -12.09
C LEU A 81 29.27 -12.93 -12.64
N ASN A 82 29.54 -12.85 -13.96
CA ASN A 82 30.66 -13.53 -14.63
C ASN A 82 30.76 -15.03 -14.32
N THR A 83 29.65 -15.68 -14.00
CA THR A 83 29.58 -17.12 -13.74
C THR A 83 29.10 -17.87 -14.97
N THR A 84 29.55 -19.11 -15.15
CA THR A 84 29.11 -19.99 -16.23
C THR A 84 28.38 -21.19 -15.65
N CYS A 85 27.22 -21.53 -16.20
CA CYS A 85 26.45 -22.72 -15.81
C CYS A 85 26.29 -23.64 -17.03
N GLU A 86 26.63 -24.92 -16.86
CA GLU A 86 26.36 -25.94 -17.90
C GLU A 86 24.91 -26.43 -17.85
N LYS A 87 24.32 -26.52 -16.65
CA LYS A 87 22.95 -27.02 -16.44
C LYS A 87 22.33 -26.40 -15.19
N GLY A 88 21.06 -25.98 -15.30
CA GLY A 88 20.29 -25.50 -14.15
C GLY A 88 19.93 -26.61 -13.17
N LYS A 89 20.35 -26.44 -11.92
CA LYS A 89 20.09 -27.35 -10.79
C LYS A 89 19.42 -26.57 -9.67
N ASP A 90 18.44 -27.20 -9.01
CA ASP A 90 17.84 -26.62 -7.81
C ASP A 90 18.75 -26.88 -6.60
N HIS A 91 19.03 -25.82 -5.85
CA HIS A 91 19.74 -25.85 -4.58
C HIS A 91 18.82 -25.29 -3.50
N GLU A 92 18.73 -25.97 -2.35
CA GLU A 92 17.87 -25.54 -1.24
C GLU A 92 18.39 -24.28 -0.55
N ASN A 93 19.71 -24.18 -0.39
CA ASN A 93 20.42 -23.00 0.10
C ASN A 93 21.49 -22.59 -0.91
N LEU A 94 21.77 -21.29 -0.99
CA LEU A 94 22.76 -20.71 -1.90
C LEU A 94 24.03 -20.39 -1.11
N ASP A 95 25.08 -21.18 -1.31
CA ASP A 95 26.38 -20.96 -0.64
C ASP A 95 27.31 -20.11 -1.52
N SER A 96 27.18 -20.23 -2.85
CA SER A 96 28.04 -19.58 -3.84
C SER A 96 27.27 -18.86 -4.96
N LEU A 97 27.98 -18.02 -5.73
CA LEU A 97 27.43 -17.36 -6.93
C LEU A 97 27.07 -18.36 -8.05
N SER A 98 27.73 -19.53 -8.07
CA SER A 98 27.39 -20.61 -9.01
C SER A 98 26.04 -21.22 -8.66
N ASP A 99 25.77 -21.47 -7.38
CA ASP A 99 24.48 -22.02 -6.92
C ASP A 99 23.33 -21.06 -7.25
N LEU A 100 23.56 -19.75 -7.09
CA LEU A 100 22.60 -18.72 -7.51
C LEU A 100 22.31 -18.79 -9.01
N HIS A 101 23.34 -18.88 -9.86
CA HIS A 101 23.17 -18.98 -11.32
C HIS A 101 22.45 -20.28 -11.71
N GLU A 102 22.88 -21.43 -11.19
CA GLU A 102 22.26 -22.73 -11.48
C GLU A 102 20.79 -22.78 -11.06
N THR A 103 20.49 -22.27 -9.86
CA THR A 103 19.13 -22.22 -9.32
C THR A 103 18.26 -21.26 -10.11
N PHE A 104 18.79 -20.08 -10.47
CA PHE A 104 18.10 -19.13 -11.32
C PHE A 104 17.73 -19.76 -12.67
N VAL A 105 18.67 -20.41 -13.36
CA VAL A 105 18.41 -21.08 -14.65
C VAL A 105 17.37 -22.18 -14.50
N HIS A 106 17.43 -22.96 -13.43
CA HIS A 106 16.47 -24.04 -13.16
C HIS A 106 15.02 -23.53 -13.09
N PHE A 107 14.78 -22.46 -12.34
CA PHE A 107 13.43 -21.89 -12.16
C PHE A 107 13.00 -21.02 -13.33
N PHE A 108 13.93 -20.27 -13.93
CA PHE A 108 13.68 -19.41 -15.07
C PHE A 108 13.20 -20.21 -16.29
N GLN A 109 13.83 -21.36 -16.59
CA GLN A 109 13.40 -22.24 -17.68
C GLN A 109 11.98 -22.79 -17.51
N ARG A 110 11.51 -22.92 -16.27
CA ARG A 110 10.17 -23.42 -15.93
C ARG A 110 9.14 -22.32 -15.81
N GLY A 111 9.56 -21.05 -15.76
CA GLY A 111 8.69 -19.94 -15.39
C GLY A 111 8.08 -20.08 -13.99
N ALA A 112 8.76 -20.81 -13.09
CA ALA A 112 8.26 -21.08 -11.75
C ALA A 112 8.90 -20.12 -10.74
N PRO A 113 8.12 -19.56 -9.79
CA PRO A 113 8.66 -18.73 -8.73
C PRO A 113 9.42 -19.58 -7.72
N ALA A 114 10.50 -19.03 -7.16
CA ALA A 114 11.27 -19.65 -6.10
C ALA A 114 11.85 -18.61 -5.15
N GLU A 115 11.97 -18.99 -3.89
CA GLU A 115 12.64 -18.23 -2.84
C GLU A 115 13.71 -19.13 -2.22
N ARG A 116 14.90 -18.58 -2.00
CA ARG A 116 16.06 -19.32 -1.49
C ARG A 116 16.84 -18.47 -0.51
N TYR A 117 17.32 -19.13 0.54
CA TYR A 117 18.20 -18.51 1.52
C TYR A 117 19.64 -18.52 1.01
N MET A 118 20.33 -17.40 1.13
CA MET A 118 21.76 -17.30 0.85
C MET A 118 22.52 -17.37 2.17
N SER A 119 23.31 -18.42 2.35
CA SER A 119 23.97 -18.73 3.63
C SER A 119 25.22 -17.88 3.87
N SER A 120 25.93 -17.53 2.80
CA SER A 120 27.20 -16.80 2.85
C SER A 120 26.97 -15.30 2.76
N GLU A 121 27.21 -14.59 3.86
CA GLU A 121 27.09 -13.13 3.96
C GLU A 121 27.99 -12.41 2.93
N SER A 122 29.22 -12.87 2.74
CA SER A 122 30.14 -12.29 1.74
C SER A 122 29.63 -12.45 0.30
N THR A 123 29.00 -13.60 0.01
CA THR A 123 28.40 -13.86 -1.31
C THR A 123 27.20 -12.93 -1.50
N PHE A 124 26.36 -12.79 -0.48
CA PHE A 124 25.20 -11.90 -0.50
C PHE A 124 25.59 -10.44 -0.70
N GLU A 125 26.57 -9.93 0.05
CA GLU A 125 27.08 -8.57 -0.13
C GLU A 125 27.60 -8.32 -1.54
N THR A 126 28.27 -9.31 -2.13
CA THR A 126 28.78 -9.19 -3.51
C THR A 126 27.63 -9.03 -4.50
N VAL A 127 26.57 -9.83 -4.36
CA VAL A 127 25.35 -9.70 -5.19
C VAL A 127 24.70 -8.33 -5.00
N VAL A 128 24.54 -7.87 -3.75
CA VAL A 128 23.92 -6.56 -3.46
C VAL A 128 24.74 -5.43 -4.10
N ARG A 129 26.07 -5.42 -3.94
CA ARG A 129 26.95 -4.41 -4.54
C ARG A 129 26.87 -4.41 -6.07
N GLN A 130 26.75 -5.58 -6.69
CA GLN A 130 26.57 -5.67 -8.14
C GLN A 130 25.22 -5.12 -8.57
N VAL A 131 24.15 -5.40 -7.82
CA VAL A 131 22.83 -4.84 -8.10
C VAL A 131 22.86 -3.31 -8.02
N GLU A 132 23.45 -2.75 -6.96
CA GLU A 132 23.54 -1.30 -6.76
C GLU A 132 24.41 -0.59 -7.81
N SER A 133 25.51 -1.20 -8.23
CA SER A 133 26.46 -0.56 -9.16
C SER A 133 26.10 -0.75 -10.64
N ALA A 134 25.55 -1.92 -11.01
CA ALA A 134 25.39 -2.29 -12.41
C ALA A 134 23.98 -2.09 -12.95
N ILE A 135 22.96 -1.93 -12.09
CA ILE A 135 21.55 -1.90 -12.51
C ILE A 135 20.93 -0.51 -12.25
N PRO A 136 20.98 0.42 -13.22
CA PRO A 136 20.49 1.79 -13.04
C PRO A 136 18.96 1.90 -12.87
N ARG A 137 18.21 0.81 -13.10
CA ARG A 137 16.76 0.74 -12.96
C ARG A 137 16.30 -0.15 -11.79
N ALA A 138 17.17 -0.39 -10.81
CA ALA A 138 16.77 -1.09 -9.60
C ALA A 138 15.68 -0.31 -8.86
N GLN A 139 14.61 -0.99 -8.48
CA GLN A 139 13.55 -0.41 -7.66
C GLN A 139 13.78 -0.83 -6.21
N TYR A 140 13.86 0.17 -5.34
CA TYR A 140 14.03 -0.02 -3.91
C TYR A 140 12.71 0.26 -3.21
N HIS A 141 12.25 -0.70 -2.41
CA HIS A 141 11.03 -0.59 -1.63
C HIS A 141 11.33 -0.87 -0.16
N ILE A 142 10.57 -0.23 0.72
CA ILE A 142 10.63 -0.53 2.16
C ILE A 142 10.02 -1.91 2.35
N GLY A 143 10.83 -2.83 2.87
CA GLY A 143 10.40 -4.17 3.21
C GLY A 143 10.18 -4.35 4.71
N GLY A 144 9.46 -5.41 5.05
CA GLY A 144 9.29 -5.86 6.41
C GLY A 144 8.04 -5.27 7.06
N ASN A 145 7.30 -6.12 7.75
CA ASN A 145 5.99 -5.77 8.30
C ASN A 145 6.07 -4.58 9.26
N ALA A 146 7.12 -4.51 10.08
CA ALA A 146 7.28 -3.44 11.05
C ALA A 146 7.54 -2.10 10.35
N ALA A 147 8.42 -2.08 9.34
CA ALA A 147 8.72 -0.86 8.60
C ALA A 147 7.50 -0.33 7.82
N LEU A 148 6.74 -1.23 7.17
CA LEU A 148 5.52 -0.86 6.45
C LEU A 148 4.43 -0.31 7.39
N MET A 149 4.26 -0.91 8.58
CA MET A 149 3.35 -0.36 9.60
C MET A 149 3.79 1.03 10.05
N ALA A 150 5.09 1.21 10.31
CA ALA A 150 5.65 2.50 10.70
C ALA A 150 5.43 3.59 9.64
N GLU A 151 5.65 3.27 8.35
CA GLU A 151 5.39 4.17 7.22
C GLU A 151 3.91 4.59 7.14
N ARG A 152 3.00 3.62 7.31
CA ARG A 152 1.55 3.89 7.30
C ARG A 152 1.09 4.73 8.50
N ILE A 153 1.66 4.50 9.67
CA ILE A 153 1.37 5.33 10.86
C ILE A 153 1.90 6.75 10.66
N ALA A 154 3.13 6.91 10.18
CA ALA A 154 3.76 8.21 9.94
C ALA A 154 2.98 9.04 8.92
N SER A 155 2.47 8.41 7.85
CA SER A 155 1.65 9.09 6.84
C SER A 155 0.21 9.37 7.28
N GLY A 156 -0.42 8.46 8.05
CA GLY A 156 -1.81 8.62 8.50
C GLY A 156 -1.98 9.56 9.71
N PHE A 157 -0.98 9.63 10.59
CA PHE A 157 -1.00 10.38 11.85
C PHE A 157 0.29 11.20 12.04
N PRO A 158 0.44 12.35 11.37
CA PRO A 158 1.68 13.13 11.39
C PRO A 158 2.03 13.72 12.77
N SER A 159 1.09 13.75 13.71
CA SER A 159 1.32 14.17 15.10
C SER A 159 1.81 13.05 16.02
N THR A 160 1.88 11.82 15.53
CA THR A 160 2.31 10.65 16.31
C THR A 160 3.82 10.49 16.15
N GLU A 161 4.54 10.43 17.26
CA GLU A 161 5.95 10.06 17.27
C GLU A 161 6.08 8.55 17.06
N VAL A 162 6.84 8.13 16.04
CA VAL A 162 7.11 6.71 15.75
C VAL A 162 8.53 6.38 16.20
N SER A 163 8.66 5.42 17.12
CA SER A 163 9.95 4.99 17.65
C SER A 163 10.19 3.50 17.35
N LYS A 164 11.45 3.12 17.16
CA LYS A 164 11.87 1.72 17.04
C LYS A 164 12.17 1.15 18.43
N GLU A 165 11.87 -0.13 18.63
CA GLU A 165 12.28 -0.91 19.81
C GLU A 165 13.58 -1.67 19.55
#